data_AF-A0A7R9Z9B0-F1
#
_entry.id   AF-A0A7R9Z9B0-F1
#
_cell.length_a   1.000
_cell.length_b   1.000
_cell.length_c   1.000
_cell.angle_alpha   90.00
_cell.angle_beta   90.00
_cell.angle_gamma   90.00
#
_symmetry.space_group_name_H-M   'P 1'
#
loop_
_entity.id
_entity.type
_entity.pdbx_description
1 polymer ?
#
loop_
_entity_poly.entity_id
_entity_poly.type
_entity_poly.pdbx_seq_one_letter_code
_entity_poly.pdbx_strand_id
1 'polypeptide(L)'
;ARTSSAAAASGPSASSDIDQRLTFVGREEGKLLALRQLFRGGGGSGSTSGAVKLKPPALVFVQSKERAQSLFGELVYDGLNVDVIHAGRSHAARDASVAKFRRGDTWLLVCTDLVARGVDFKHVNAVVNFDLPTSGVTYVHRIGRT
;
A
#
# COMPACT_ATOMS: atom_id res chain seq x y z
N ALA A 1 -18.18 -11.04 36.64
CA ALA A 1 -18.82 -9.75 36.34
C ALA A 1 -17.79 -8.64 36.47
N ARG A 2 -17.84 -7.65 35.55
CA ARG A 2 -17.02 -6.41 35.44
C ARG A 2 -15.78 -6.50 34.55
N THR A 3 -16.06 -6.27 33.28
CA THR A 3 -15.19 -5.72 32.24
C THR A 3 -14.77 -4.29 32.61
N SER A 4 -13.47 -4.00 32.62
CA SER A 4 -12.96 -2.62 32.66
C SER A 4 -12.51 -2.21 31.26
N SER A 5 -13.37 -1.41 30.61
CA SER A 5 -13.09 -0.65 29.39
C SER A 5 -12.01 0.39 29.67
N ALA A 6 -10.85 0.27 29.01
CA ALA A 6 -9.87 1.35 28.92
C ALA A 6 -10.12 2.13 27.63
N ALA A 7 -10.47 3.40 27.78
CA ALA A 7 -10.77 4.34 26.71
C ALA A 7 -9.56 4.53 25.79
N ALA A 8 -9.73 4.24 24.49
CA ALA A 8 -8.76 4.56 23.46
C ALA A 8 -8.85 6.06 23.12
N ALA A 9 -7.71 6.75 23.19
CA ALA A 9 -7.55 8.15 22.82
C ALA A 9 -7.97 8.38 21.36
N SER A 10 -8.74 9.45 21.13
CA SER A 10 -9.19 9.91 19.82
C SER A 10 -8.01 10.45 19.00
N GLY A 11 -7.34 9.55 18.28
CA GLY A 11 -6.44 9.89 17.18
C GLY A 11 -7.22 10.37 15.94
N PRO A 12 -6.56 11.06 15.00
CA PRO A 12 -7.20 11.63 13.82
C PRO A 12 -7.95 10.55 13.04
N SER A 13 -9.26 10.78 12.88
CA SER A 13 -10.22 9.83 12.34
C SER A 13 -9.90 9.47 10.89
N ALA A 14 -9.40 8.25 10.68
CA ALA A 14 -9.60 7.55 9.42
C ALA A 14 -11.12 7.43 9.23
N SER A 15 -11.66 7.84 8.09
CA SER A 15 -13.11 7.79 7.85
C SER A 15 -13.65 6.37 8.12
N SER A 16 -14.84 6.29 8.73
CA SER A 16 -15.52 5.04 9.08
C SER A 16 -15.81 4.11 7.89
N ASP A 17 -15.51 4.57 6.66
CA ASP A 17 -15.79 3.88 5.40
C ASP A 17 -14.58 3.08 4.86
N ILE A 18 -13.43 3.11 5.52
CA ILE A 18 -12.22 2.39 5.08
C ILE A 18 -12.10 1.05 5.83
N ASP A 19 -12.28 -0.08 5.12
CA ASP A 19 -11.97 -1.42 5.65
C ASP A 19 -10.46 -1.58 5.83
N GLN A 20 -10.02 -1.67 7.08
CA GLN A 20 -8.60 -1.74 7.46
C GLN A 20 -8.27 -3.13 7.98
N ARG A 21 -7.22 -3.74 7.44
CA ARG A 21 -6.76 -5.07 7.84
C ARG A 21 -5.26 -5.10 8.04
N LEU A 22 -4.82 -5.85 9.05
CA LEU A 22 -3.41 -6.10 9.34
C LEU A 22 -3.08 -7.57 9.07
N THR A 23 -2.05 -7.82 8.27
CA THR A 23 -1.57 -9.18 8.00
C THR A 23 -0.22 -9.38 8.69
N PHE A 24 -0.14 -10.34 9.60
CA PHE A 24 1.11 -10.73 10.24
C PHE A 24 1.90 -11.66 9.31
N VAL A 25 3.15 -11.30 9.01
CA VAL A 25 4.00 -12.01 8.04
C VAL A 25 5.22 -12.68 8.69
N GLY A 26 5.38 -12.55 10.01
CA GLY A 26 6.47 -13.14 10.79
C GLY A 26 7.84 -12.51 10.56
N ARG A 27 8.28 -12.44 9.30
CA ARG A 27 9.57 -11.91 8.86
C ARG A 27 9.42 -10.98 7.65
N GLU A 28 10.47 -10.22 7.38
CA GLU A 28 10.52 -9.26 6.26
C GLU A 28 10.27 -9.95 4.91
N GLU A 29 10.84 -11.14 4.69
CA GLU A 29 10.71 -11.88 3.43
C GLU A 29 9.27 -12.34 3.18
N GLY A 30 8.50 -12.54 4.27
CA GLY A 30 7.09 -12.91 4.22
C GLY A 30 6.19 -11.81 3.64
N LYS A 31 6.62 -10.54 3.67
CA LYS A 31 5.83 -9.41 3.14
C LYS A 31 5.56 -9.55 1.64
N LEU A 32 6.58 -9.90 0.86
CA LEU A 32 6.45 -10.07 -0.58
C LEU A 32 5.48 -11.20 -0.92
N LEU A 33 5.60 -12.33 -0.22
CA LEU A 33 4.69 -13.47 -0.39
C LEU A 33 3.25 -13.09 -0.03
N ALA A 34 3.04 -12.39 1.09
CA ALA A 34 1.72 -11.93 1.49
C ALA A 34 1.13 -10.95 0.46
N LEU A 35 1.93 -10.01 -0.05
CA LEU A 35 1.50 -9.10 -1.10
C LEU A 35 1.07 -9.85 -2.37
N ARG A 36 1.86 -10.84 -2.82
CA ARG A 36 1.52 -11.72 -3.95
C ARG A 36 0.19 -12.45 -3.73
N GLN A 37 -0.07 -12.93 -2.52
CA GLN A 37 -1.32 -13.63 -2.17
C GLN A 37 -2.53 -12.69 -2.24
N LEU A 38 -2.39 -11.42 -1.83
CA LEU A 38 -3.45 -10.41 -1.94
C LEU A 38 -3.86 -10.16 -3.40
N PHE A 39 -2.92 -10.25 -4.35
CA PHE A 39 -3.19 -10.04 -5.78
C PHE A 39 -3.79 -11.26 -6.48
N ARG A 40 -3.26 -12.45 -6.19
CA ARG A 40 -3.72 -13.68 -6.86
C ARG A 40 -5.13 -14.11 -6.43
N GLY A 41 -5.62 -13.60 -5.30
CA GLY A 41 -6.95 -13.93 -4.78
C GLY A 41 -7.01 -15.40 -4.35
N GLY A 42 -6.41 -15.72 -3.21
CA GLY A 42 -6.68 -16.93 -2.40
C GLY A 42 -6.67 -18.28 -3.12
N GLY A 43 -5.51 -18.95 -3.13
CA GLY A 43 -5.38 -20.36 -3.55
C GLY A 43 -4.12 -21.06 -3.02
N GLY A 44 -3.60 -20.63 -1.87
CA GLY A 44 -2.44 -21.25 -1.21
C GLY A 44 -2.84 -21.82 0.15
N SER A 45 -2.43 -23.06 0.41
CA SER A 45 -2.75 -23.96 1.55
C SER A 45 -2.27 -23.47 2.95
N GLY A 46 -2.47 -22.20 3.28
CA GLY A 46 -2.21 -21.64 4.60
C GLY A 46 -3.45 -20.95 5.14
N SER A 47 -3.80 -21.24 6.39
CA SER A 47 -4.92 -20.70 7.15
C SER A 47 -4.88 -19.16 7.25
N THR A 48 -5.31 -18.44 6.22
CA THR A 48 -5.63 -17.01 6.30
C THR A 48 -7.13 -16.86 6.20
N SER A 49 -7.81 -17.03 7.34
CA SER A 49 -9.26 -16.82 7.48
C SER A 49 -9.61 -15.37 7.12
N GLY A 50 -10.11 -15.16 5.89
CA GLY A 50 -10.52 -13.86 5.37
C GLY A 50 -9.69 -13.35 4.20
N ALA A 51 -9.59 -14.14 3.12
CA ALA A 51 -8.86 -13.78 1.90
C ALA A 51 -9.32 -12.42 1.35
N VAL A 52 -8.45 -11.42 1.46
CA VAL A 52 -8.63 -10.11 0.82
C VAL A 52 -8.08 -10.20 -0.58
N LYS A 53 -8.91 -9.92 -1.58
CA LYS A 53 -8.43 -9.71 -2.94
C LYS A 53 -8.23 -8.22 -3.16
N LEU A 54 -6.99 -7.82 -3.41
CA LEU A 54 -6.66 -6.45 -3.74
C LEU A 54 -7.14 -6.14 -5.17
N LYS A 55 -7.91 -5.06 -5.33
CA LYS A 55 -8.40 -4.59 -6.63
C LYS A 55 -7.54 -3.40 -7.10
N PRO A 56 -6.99 -3.42 -8.33
CA PRO A 56 -6.41 -2.24 -8.94
C PRO A 56 -7.45 -1.11 -9.12
N PRO A 57 -7.05 0.17 -9.18
CA PRO A 57 -5.69 0.66 -8.97
C PRO A 57 -5.35 0.74 -7.48
N ALA A 58 -4.10 0.41 -7.11
CA ALA A 58 -3.67 0.44 -5.72
C ALA A 58 -2.30 1.09 -5.50
N LEU A 59 -2.15 1.72 -4.35
CA LEU A 59 -0.90 2.33 -3.89
C LEU A 59 -0.19 1.39 -2.94
N VAL A 60 1.13 1.28 -3.08
CA VAL A 60 1.98 0.50 -2.17
C VAL A 60 3.06 1.41 -1.60
N PHE A 61 2.97 1.68 -0.30
CA PHE A 61 3.90 2.56 0.41
C PHE A 61 5.06 1.79 1.02
N VAL A 62 6.27 2.28 0.77
CA VAL A 62 7.53 1.81 1.35
C VAL A 62 8.31 2.99 1.96
N GLN A 63 9.27 2.69 2.84
CA GLN A 63 10.00 3.73 3.58
C GLN A 63 11.18 4.36 2.81
N SER A 64 11.75 3.69 1.81
CA SER A 64 12.94 4.18 1.09
C SER A 64 12.86 4.00 -0.43
N LYS A 65 13.69 4.75 -1.17
CA LYS A 65 13.77 4.66 -2.63
C LYS A 65 14.36 3.32 -3.09
N GLU A 66 15.31 2.77 -2.34
CA GLU A 66 15.95 1.47 -2.59
C GLU A 66 14.91 0.34 -2.45
N ARG A 67 14.11 0.40 -1.39
CA ARG A 67 13.00 -0.54 -1.18
C ARG A 67 11.93 -0.42 -2.26
N ALA A 68 11.61 0.81 -2.68
CA ALA A 68 10.67 1.05 -3.77
C ALA A 68 11.16 0.41 -5.08
N GLN A 69 12.44 0.59 -5.40
CA GLN A 69 13.06 0.02 -6.59
C GLN A 69 13.16 -1.52 -6.52
N SER A 70 13.52 -2.07 -5.37
CA SER A 70 13.60 -3.52 -5.13
C SER A 70 12.22 -4.17 -5.27
N LEU A 71 11.20 -3.64 -4.58
CA LEU A 71 9.84 -4.15 -4.67
C LEU A 71 9.27 -4.01 -6.08
N PHE A 72 9.53 -2.90 -6.77
CA PHE A 72 9.18 -2.73 -8.18
C PHE A 72 9.76 -3.85 -9.06
N GLY A 73 11.04 -4.18 -8.89
CA GLY A 73 11.69 -5.27 -9.64
C GLY A 73 11.01 -6.62 -9.43
N GLU A 74 10.71 -6.97 -8.17
CA GLU A 74 10.01 -8.22 -7.83
C GLU A 74 8.60 -8.29 -8.45
N LEU A 75 7.84 -7.20 -8.39
CA LEU A 75 6.48 -7.15 -8.93
C LEU A 75 6.47 -7.14 -10.47
N VAL A 76 7.47 -6.54 -11.12
CA VAL A 76 7.68 -6.65 -12.57
C VAL A 76 8.03 -8.09 -12.94
N TYR A 77 8.90 -8.74 -12.18
CA TYR A 77 9.26 -10.15 -12.40
C TYR A 77 8.03 -11.07 -12.28
N ASP A 78 7.09 -10.74 -11.40
CA ASP A 78 5.81 -11.45 -11.26
C ASP A 78 4.83 -11.18 -12.43
N GLY A 79 5.18 -10.30 -13.37
CA GLY A 79 4.34 -9.94 -14.52
C GLY A 79 3.21 -8.97 -14.19
N LEU A 80 3.30 -8.23 -13.07
CA LEU A 80 2.28 -7.25 -12.69
C LEU A 80 2.51 -5.91 -13.42
N ASN A 81 1.40 -5.25 -13.79
CA ASN A 81 1.44 -3.88 -14.33
C ASN A 81 1.73 -2.90 -13.18
N VAL A 82 3.01 -2.67 -12.90
CA VAL A 82 3.48 -1.84 -11.79
C VAL A 82 4.32 -0.68 -12.32
N ASP A 83 4.32 0.44 -11.60
CA ASP A 83 5.27 1.54 -11.77
C ASP A 83 5.74 2.05 -10.39
N VAL A 84 6.76 2.89 -10.37
CA VAL A 84 7.41 3.35 -9.14
C VAL A 84 7.74 4.84 -9.16
N ILE A 85 7.42 5.52 -8.07
CA ILE A 85 7.76 6.93 -7.81
C ILE A 85 8.52 7.09 -6.49
N HIS A 86 9.66 7.77 -6.55
CA HIS A 86 10.47 8.11 -5.39
C HIS A 86 11.39 9.29 -5.73
N ALA A 87 12.08 9.85 -4.74
CA ALA A 87 12.86 11.08 -4.91
C ALA A 87 14.01 10.97 -5.93
N GLY A 88 14.52 9.75 -6.18
CA GLY A 88 15.52 9.50 -7.24
C GLY A 88 14.98 9.49 -8.69
N ARG A 89 13.66 9.60 -8.92
CA ARG A 89 13.09 9.70 -10.27
C ARG A 89 13.02 11.18 -10.67
N SER A 90 13.25 11.49 -11.95
CA SER A 90 13.06 12.84 -12.47
C SER A 90 11.60 13.29 -12.33
N HIS A 91 11.34 14.59 -12.31
CA HIS A 91 9.96 15.13 -12.30
C HIS A 91 9.14 14.57 -13.47
N ALA A 92 9.66 14.65 -14.69
CA ALA A 92 9.00 14.12 -15.88
C ALA A 92 8.69 12.61 -15.78
N ALA A 93 9.60 11.80 -15.21
CA ALA A 93 9.35 10.38 -15.01
C ALA A 93 8.22 10.14 -14.00
N ARG A 94 8.22 10.89 -12.89
CA ARG A 94 7.14 10.81 -11.88
C ARG A 94 5.79 11.19 -12.49
N ASP A 95 5.72 12.27 -13.25
CA ASP A 95 4.49 12.74 -13.88
C ASP A 95 3.97 11.71 -14.90
N ALA A 96 4.87 11.10 -15.68
CA ALA A 96 4.52 10.03 -16.61
C ALA A 96 3.96 8.79 -15.89
N SER A 97 4.57 8.35 -14.79
CA SER A 97 4.09 7.23 -13.97
C SER A 97 2.73 7.53 -13.34
N VAL A 98 2.53 8.74 -12.81
CA VAL A 98 1.23 9.19 -12.26
C VAL A 98 0.17 9.21 -13.35
N ALA A 99 0.50 9.67 -14.57
CA ALA A 99 -0.42 9.68 -15.70
C ALA A 99 -0.83 8.26 -16.14
N LYS A 100 0.13 7.32 -16.23
CA LYS A 100 -0.15 5.90 -16.52
C LYS A 100 -1.07 5.27 -15.46
N PHE A 101 -0.79 5.54 -14.19
CA PHE A 101 -1.61 5.06 -13.08
C PHE A 101 -3.05 5.60 -13.14
N ARG A 102 -3.22 6.90 -13.40
CA ARG A 102 -4.55 7.52 -13.54
C ARG A 102 -5.36 7.00 -14.73
N ARG A 103 -4.70 6.56 -15.81
CA ARG A 103 -5.37 5.94 -16.97
C ARG A 103 -5.69 4.45 -16.79
N GLY A 104 -5.18 3.82 -15.73
CA GLY A 104 -5.36 2.39 -15.49
C GLY A 104 -4.34 1.50 -16.20
N ASP A 105 -3.36 2.07 -16.92
CA ASP A 105 -2.26 1.33 -17.55
C ASP A 105 -1.38 0.64 -16.50
N THR A 106 -1.27 1.27 -15.32
CA THR A 106 -0.56 0.75 -14.16
C THR A 106 -1.57 0.36 -13.09
N TRP A 107 -1.53 -0.91 -12.68
CA TRP A 107 -2.38 -1.44 -11.61
C TRP A 107 -1.84 -1.09 -10.23
N LEU A 108 -0.51 -1.05 -10.10
CA LEU A 108 0.19 -0.81 -8.84
C LEU A 108 1.19 0.31 -8.95
N LEU A 109 1.10 1.27 -8.04
CA LEU A 109 2.08 2.33 -7.94
C LEU A 109 2.79 2.24 -6.59
N VAL A 110 4.07 1.86 -6.65
CA VAL A 110 4.95 1.80 -5.49
C VAL A 110 5.51 3.20 -5.22
N CYS A 111 5.41 3.68 -3.98
CA CYS A 111 5.80 5.04 -3.64
C CYS A 111 6.37 5.20 -2.23
N THR A 112 7.16 6.27 -2.05
CA THR A 112 7.56 6.75 -0.72
C THR A 112 6.68 7.92 -0.28
N ASP A 113 6.56 8.13 1.03
CA ASP A 113 5.75 9.20 1.62
C ASP A 113 6.09 10.59 1.08
N LEU A 114 7.39 10.88 0.96
CA LEU A 114 7.87 12.19 0.54
C LEU A 114 7.35 12.59 -0.83
N VAL A 115 7.28 11.62 -1.76
CA VAL A 115 6.87 11.88 -3.14
C VAL A 115 5.36 11.79 -3.31
N ALA A 116 4.67 10.96 -2.51
CA ALA A 116 3.21 10.91 -2.54
C ALA A 116 2.55 12.17 -1.95
N ARG A 117 3.24 12.89 -1.05
CA ARG A 117 2.76 14.19 -0.53
C ARG A 117 2.68 15.21 -1.67
N GLY A 118 1.49 15.70 -1.94
CA GLY A 118 1.21 16.68 -3.01
C GLY A 118 0.75 16.05 -4.33
N VAL A 119 0.79 14.71 -4.47
CA VAL A 119 0.18 14.03 -5.60
C VAL A 119 -1.24 13.60 -5.22
N ASP A 120 -2.21 14.07 -6.00
CA ASP A 120 -3.61 13.74 -5.80
C ASP A 120 -3.97 12.43 -6.51
N PHE A 121 -3.90 11.32 -5.78
CA PHE A 121 -4.36 10.00 -6.22
C PHE A 121 -5.81 9.81 -5.79
N LYS A 122 -6.75 10.36 -6.56
CA LYS A 122 -8.19 10.11 -6.36
C LYS A 122 -8.58 8.75 -6.93
N HIS A 123 -9.56 8.10 -6.30
CA HIS A 123 -10.17 6.84 -6.76
C HIS A 123 -9.21 5.63 -6.79
N VAL A 124 -8.38 5.47 -5.76
CA VAL A 124 -7.66 4.21 -5.55
C VAL A 124 -8.56 3.23 -4.80
N ASN A 125 -8.52 1.96 -5.19
CA ASN A 125 -9.35 0.91 -4.58
C ASN A 125 -8.71 0.31 -3.32
N ALA A 126 -7.39 0.47 -3.18
CA ALA A 126 -6.66 -0.01 -2.02
C ALA A 126 -5.36 0.79 -1.79
N VAL A 127 -5.00 0.87 -0.52
CA VAL A 127 -3.70 1.38 -0.06
C VAL A 127 -3.03 0.31 0.77
N VAL A 128 -1.81 -0.08 0.39
CA VAL A 128 -1.00 -1.06 1.10
C VAL A 128 0.17 -0.37 1.76
N ASN A 129 0.28 -0.50 3.08
CA ASN A 129 1.47 -0.13 3.83
C ASN A 129 2.42 -1.33 3.86
N PHE A 130 3.29 -1.47 2.86
CA PHE A 130 4.29 -2.54 2.83
C PHE A 130 5.33 -2.35 3.95
N ASP A 131 5.68 -1.09 4.19
CA ASP A 131 6.37 -0.67 5.40
C ASP A 131 5.45 0.19 6.26
N LEU A 132 5.45 -0.09 7.58
CA LEU A 132 4.67 0.71 8.53
C LEU A 132 5.11 2.19 8.45
N PRO A 133 4.16 3.13 8.50
CA PRO A 133 4.49 4.54 8.56
C PRO A 133 5.21 4.86 9.88
N THR A 134 6.08 5.87 9.84
CA THR A 134 6.86 6.31 11.01
C THR A 134 6.03 7.10 12.03
N SER A 135 4.80 7.49 11.68
CA SER A 135 3.88 8.20 12.57
C SER A 135 2.41 7.97 12.18
N GLY A 136 1.52 8.15 13.16
CA GLY A 136 0.07 8.11 12.93
C GLY A 136 -0.43 9.18 11.95
N VAL A 137 0.21 10.36 11.93
CA VAL A 137 -0.10 11.41 10.95
C VAL A 137 0.21 10.95 9.53
N THR A 138 1.36 10.31 9.33
CA THR A 138 1.72 9.74 8.02
C THR A 138 0.76 8.64 7.62
N TYR A 139 0.34 7.78 8.56
CA TYR A 139 -0.69 6.78 8.31
C TYR A 139 -1.98 7.38 7.75
N VAL A 140 -2.55 8.37 8.45
CA VAL A 140 -3.79 9.04 8.02
C VAL A 140 -3.64 9.69 6.64
N HIS A 141 -2.49 10.31 6.34
CA HIS A 141 -2.24 10.88 5.01
C HIS A 141 -2.16 9.85 3.89
N ARG A 142 -1.70 8.63 4.19
CA ARG A 142 -1.64 7.52 3.21
C ARG A 142 -3.04 6.98 2.91
N ILE A 143 -3.87 6.79 3.95
CA ILE A 143 -5.19 6.15 3.79
C ILE A 143 -6.31 7.10 3.41
N GLY A 144 -6.17 8.43 3.64
CA GLY A 144 -7.16 9.43 3.21
C GLY A 144 -7.23 9.65 1.69
N ARG A 145 -6.87 8.63 0.91
CA ARG A 145 -6.85 8.60 -0.57
C ARG A 145 -7.97 7.72 -1.14
N THR A 146 -8.66 6.98 -0.28
CA THR A 146 -9.81 6.10 -0.57
C THR A 146 -11.10 6.73 -0.09
#